data_AF-A0AAV6X4N1-F1
#
_entry.id   AF-A0AAV6X4N1-F1
#
_cell.length_a   1.000
_cell.length_b   1.000
_cell.length_c   1.000
_cell.angle_alpha   90.00
_cell.angle_beta   90.00
_cell.angle_gamma   90.00
#
_symmetry.space_group_name_H-M   'P 1'
#
loop_
_entity.id
_entity.type
_entity.pdbx_description
1 polymer ?
#
loop_
_entity_poly.entity_id
_entity_poly.type
_entity_poly.pdbx_seq_one_letter_code
_entity_poly.pdbx_strand_id
1 'polypeptide(L)'
;MSATLFLANFAEFDSDAVEELKESIEGVARIVALPNFGDYFPVLKPFDLQGIKRKAEIYFGKLLVLIEDMINQRLEKRTSVGYQKKRTMLETLLDLNEGSEYELSCYEIKHLLLEEEFGSVCHWPVECYTLQWQL
;
A
#
# COMPACT_ATOMS: atom_id res chain seq x y z
N MET A 1 7.09 -10.61 -7.29
CA MET A 1 7.96 -9.58 -7.94
C MET A 1 7.44 -8.14 -7.79
N SER A 2 6.26 -7.85 -7.23
CA SER A 2 5.73 -6.46 -7.15
C SER A 2 6.10 -5.74 -5.84
N ALA A 3 6.01 -6.36 -4.65
CA ALA A 3 6.46 -5.75 -3.39
C ALA A 3 7.89 -5.18 -3.45
N THR A 4 8.81 -5.85 -4.15
CA THR A 4 10.20 -5.40 -4.31
C THR A 4 10.31 -4.12 -5.16
N LEU A 5 9.44 -3.96 -6.17
CA LEU A 5 9.41 -2.76 -7.02
C LEU A 5 8.77 -1.59 -6.28
N PHE A 6 7.75 -1.85 -5.47
CA PHE A 6 7.14 -0.84 -4.63
C PHE A 6 8.09 -0.41 -3.51
N LEU A 7 8.61 -1.33 -2.69
CA LEU A 7 9.64 -1.03 -1.68
C LEU A 7 10.86 -0.33 -2.28
N ALA A 8 11.27 -0.65 -3.51
CA ALA A 8 12.35 0.08 -4.19
C ALA A 8 11.98 1.53 -4.53
N ASN A 9 10.71 1.81 -4.87
CA ASN A 9 10.22 3.18 -4.99
C ASN A 9 10.23 3.90 -3.62
N PHE A 10 10.04 3.16 -2.52
CA PHE A 10 10.07 3.69 -1.15
C PHE A 10 11.49 3.80 -0.57
N ALA A 11 12.45 3.03 -1.04
CA ALA A 11 13.84 3.08 -0.58
C ALA A 11 14.54 4.42 -0.90
N GLU A 12 13.89 5.27 -1.70
CA GLU A 12 14.31 6.66 -1.95
C GLU A 12 13.84 7.65 -0.86
N PHE A 13 13.00 7.18 0.05
CA PHE A 13 12.46 7.92 1.19
C PHE A 13 13.19 7.53 2.47
N ASP A 14 12.95 8.26 3.55
CA ASP A 14 13.64 8.08 4.83
C ASP A 14 13.49 6.64 5.35
N SER A 15 14.53 6.11 6.02
CA SER A 15 14.51 4.74 6.56
C SER A 15 13.34 4.51 7.49
N ASP A 16 12.99 5.54 8.26
CA ASP A 16 11.90 5.52 9.23
C ASP A 16 10.53 5.38 8.53
N ALA A 17 10.35 6.02 7.38
CA ALA A 17 9.13 5.91 6.58
C ALA A 17 8.99 4.52 5.92
N VAL A 18 10.10 3.92 5.50
CA VAL A 18 10.13 2.54 4.97
C VAL A 18 9.78 1.53 6.06
N GLU A 19 10.26 1.73 7.29
CA GLU A 19 9.95 0.89 8.43
C GLU A 19 8.46 1.01 8.83
N GLU A 20 7.92 2.22 8.95
CA GLU A 20 6.48 2.43 9.22
C GLU A 20 5.58 1.84 8.14
N LEU A 21 6.00 1.92 6.87
CA LEU A 21 5.30 1.29 5.76
C LEU A 21 5.25 -0.23 5.96
N LYS A 22 6.40 -0.84 6.20
CA LYS A 22 6.53 -2.29 6.41
C LYS A 22 5.66 -2.76 7.58
N GLU A 23 5.69 -2.05 8.71
CA GLU A 23 4.85 -2.35 9.86
C GLU A 23 3.35 -2.25 9.53
N SER A 24 2.96 -1.24 8.75
CA SER A 24 1.57 -1.04 8.33
C SER A 24 1.08 -2.15 7.41
N ILE A 25 1.93 -2.55 6.46
CA ILE A 25 1.73 -3.67 5.54
C ILE A 25 1.62 -5.00 6.30
N GLU A 26 2.50 -5.26 7.26
CA GLU A 26 2.44 -6.47 8.10
C GLU A 26 1.17 -6.49 8.96
N GLY A 27 0.76 -5.35 9.51
CA GLY A 27 -0.47 -5.20 10.27
C GLY A 27 -1.72 -5.53 9.44
N VAL A 28 -1.77 -5.00 8.23
CA VAL A 28 -2.76 -5.35 7.21
C VAL A 28 -2.77 -6.85 6.92
N ALA A 29 -1.62 -7.44 6.62
CA ALA A 29 -1.50 -8.85 6.24
C ALA A 29 -2.07 -9.78 7.32
N ARG A 30 -1.79 -9.46 8.59
CA ARG A 30 -2.32 -10.20 9.74
C ARG A 30 -3.84 -10.11 9.85
N ILE A 31 -4.42 -8.97 9.52
CA ILE A 31 -5.88 -8.78 9.58
C ILE A 31 -6.57 -9.53 8.45
N VAL A 32 -6.04 -9.45 7.24
CA VAL A 32 -6.58 -10.14 6.05
C VAL A 32 -6.48 -11.66 6.18
N ALA A 33 -5.42 -12.16 6.83
CA ALA A 33 -5.23 -13.59 7.06
C ALA A 33 -6.14 -14.20 8.16
N LEU A 34 -6.80 -13.37 8.98
CA LEU A 34 -7.65 -13.85 10.07
C LEU A 34 -9.06 -14.18 9.55
N PRO A 35 -9.61 -15.38 9.83
CA PRO A 35 -10.99 -15.70 9.50
C PRO A 35 -11.93 -14.76 10.27
N ASN A 36 -12.78 -14.05 9.55
CA ASN A 36 -13.71 -13.07 10.10
C ASN A 36 -15.08 -13.72 10.36
N PHE A 37 -15.52 -13.77 11.62
CA PHE A 37 -16.82 -14.33 12.00
C PHE A 37 -18.00 -13.62 11.32
N GLY A 38 -17.86 -12.33 11.00
CA GLY A 38 -18.87 -11.59 10.27
C GLY A 38 -19.12 -12.13 8.85
N ASP A 39 -18.13 -12.77 8.22
CA ASP A 39 -18.26 -13.32 6.88
C ASP A 39 -18.99 -14.67 6.86
N TYR A 40 -18.91 -15.42 7.95
CA TYR A 40 -19.67 -16.67 8.13
C TYR A 40 -21.06 -16.45 8.75
N PHE A 41 -21.19 -15.43 9.61
CA PHE A 41 -22.41 -15.12 10.33
C PHE A 41 -22.80 -13.65 10.09
N PRO A 42 -23.59 -13.36 9.03
CA PRO A 42 -23.96 -11.98 8.66
C PRO A 42 -24.59 -11.16 9.79
N VAL A 43 -25.29 -11.82 10.72
CA VAL A 43 -25.90 -11.21 11.92
C VAL A 43 -24.85 -10.58 12.85
N LEU A 44 -23.61 -11.08 12.83
CA LEU A 44 -22.51 -10.58 13.68
C LEU A 44 -21.72 -9.43 13.03
N LYS A 45 -21.94 -9.12 11.75
CA LYS A 45 -21.20 -8.07 11.02
C LYS A 45 -21.23 -6.69 11.72
N PRO A 46 -22.37 -6.20 12.25
CA PRO A 46 -22.40 -4.87 12.87
C PRO A 46 -21.59 -4.76 14.16
N PHE A 47 -21.32 -5.88 14.84
CA PHE A 47 -20.66 -5.89 16.14
C PHE A 47 -19.13 -5.85 16.05
N ASP A 48 -18.55 -6.17 14.88
CA ASP A 48 -17.09 -6.25 14.67
C ASP A 48 -16.37 -6.96 15.83
N LEU A 49 -16.81 -8.16 16.20
CA LEU A 49 -16.39 -8.87 17.42
C LEU A 49 -14.87 -9.09 17.52
N GLN A 50 -14.17 -9.15 16.38
CA GLN A 50 -12.71 -9.34 16.30
C GLN A 50 -11.96 -8.00 16.17
N GLY A 51 -12.68 -6.89 16.07
CA GLY A 51 -12.14 -5.57 15.82
C GLY A 51 -11.41 -5.47 14.48
N ILE A 52 -11.74 -6.35 13.53
CA ILE A 52 -11.04 -6.46 12.24
C ILE A 52 -11.23 -5.17 11.45
N LYS A 53 -12.46 -4.64 11.43
CA LYS A 53 -12.75 -3.40 10.72
C LYS A 53 -11.99 -2.23 11.35
N ARG A 54 -12.05 -2.11 12.69
CA ARG A 54 -11.31 -1.04 13.41
C ARG A 54 -9.81 -1.12 13.19
N LYS A 55 -9.22 -2.31 13.23
CA LYS A 55 -7.78 -2.49 13.00
C LYS A 55 -7.43 -2.16 11.55
N ALA A 56 -8.25 -2.59 10.59
CA ALA A 56 -8.06 -2.27 9.19
C ALA A 56 -8.03 -0.75 8.99
N GLU A 57 -9.03 -0.02 9.49
CA GLU A 57 -9.08 1.45 9.39
C GLU A 57 -7.79 2.14 9.89
N ILE A 58 -7.18 1.64 10.98
CA ILE A 58 -5.93 2.18 11.51
C ILE A 58 -4.76 1.94 10.54
N TYR A 59 -4.55 0.70 10.09
CA TYR A 59 -3.39 0.39 9.25
C TYR A 59 -3.52 0.94 7.83
N PHE A 60 -4.72 0.86 7.24
CA PHE A 60 -5.01 1.50 5.95
C PHE A 60 -4.88 3.02 6.02
N GLY A 61 -5.32 3.64 7.12
CA GLY A 61 -5.17 5.07 7.34
C GLY A 61 -3.70 5.50 7.34
N LYS A 62 -2.83 4.78 8.07
CA LYS A 62 -1.38 5.02 8.05
C LYS A 62 -0.78 4.86 6.65
N LEU A 63 -1.13 3.78 5.97
CA LEU A 63 -0.63 3.47 4.63
C LEU A 63 -1.03 4.55 3.60
N LEU A 64 -2.26 5.06 3.68
CA LEU A 64 -2.75 6.15 2.83
C LEU A 64 -1.97 7.46 3.04
N VAL A 65 -1.67 7.80 4.30
CA VAL A 65 -0.87 9.00 4.63
C VAL A 65 0.54 8.88 4.06
N LEU A 66 1.19 7.71 4.21
CA LEU A 66 2.53 7.48 3.65
C LEU A 66 2.54 7.62 2.12
N ILE A 67 1.55 7.02 1.42
CA ILE A 67 1.43 7.14 -0.04
C ILE A 67 1.19 8.59 -0.47
N GLU A 68 0.36 9.32 0.28
CA GLU A 68 0.11 10.75 0.03
C GLU A 68 1.37 11.60 0.16
N ASP A 69 2.14 11.42 1.24
CA ASP A 69 3.38 12.14 1.46
C ASP A 69 4.39 11.87 0.34
N MET A 70 4.46 10.64 -0.16
CA MET A 70 5.31 10.33 -1.31
C MET A 70 4.90 11.03 -2.59
N ILE A 71 3.59 11.03 -2.90
CA ILE A 71 3.05 11.72 -4.06
C ILE A 71 3.43 13.21 -3.98
N ASN A 72 3.20 13.82 -2.81
CA ASN A 72 3.51 15.23 -2.57
C ASN A 72 5.01 15.52 -2.73
N GLN A 73 5.88 14.76 -2.08
CA GLN A 73 7.34 14.91 -2.20
C GLN A 73 7.82 14.74 -3.65
N ARG A 74 7.20 13.85 -4.42
CA ARG A 74 7.56 13.64 -5.82
C ARG A 74 7.09 14.78 -6.71
N LEU A 75 5.87 15.27 -6.50
CA LEU A 75 5.36 16.47 -7.18
C LEU A 75 6.23 17.69 -6.88
N GLU A 76 6.65 17.88 -5.63
CA GLU A 76 7.60 18.94 -5.27
C GLU A 76 8.94 18.77 -6.00
N LYS A 77 9.53 17.56 -5.99
CA LYS A 77 10.78 17.28 -6.73
C LYS A 77 10.67 17.58 -8.23
N ARG A 78 9.51 17.37 -8.87
CA ARG A 78 9.27 17.71 -10.28
C ARG A 78 9.38 19.21 -10.57
N THR A 79 9.12 20.07 -9.58
CA THR A 79 9.26 21.52 -9.73
C THR A 79 10.71 22.01 -9.62
N SER A 80 11.63 21.16 -9.16
CA SER A 80 13.03 21.53 -8.96
C SER A 80 13.82 21.62 -10.28
N VAL A 81 14.71 22.61 -10.36
CA VAL A 81 15.59 22.79 -11.52
C VAL A 81 16.58 21.63 -11.60
N GLY A 82 16.55 20.89 -12.72
CA GLY A 82 17.41 19.72 -12.92
C GLY A 82 16.77 18.39 -12.54
N TYR A 83 15.45 18.35 -12.29
CA TYR A 83 14.73 17.11 -12.07
C TYR A 83 14.97 16.09 -13.19
N GLN A 84 15.47 14.91 -12.82
CA GLN A 84 15.56 13.77 -13.73
C GLN A 84 14.43 12.80 -13.47
N LYS A 85 13.56 12.69 -14.47
CA LYS A 85 12.42 11.78 -14.43
C LYS A 85 12.89 10.32 -14.34
N LYS A 86 12.49 9.64 -13.27
CA LYS A 86 12.75 8.22 -13.08
C LYS A 86 11.66 7.38 -13.75
N ARG A 87 12.01 6.17 -14.20
CA ARG A 87 11.04 5.19 -14.75
C ARG A 87 10.46 4.33 -13.62
N THR A 88 9.70 4.96 -12.75
CA THR A 88 9.01 4.30 -11.63
C THR A 88 7.51 4.28 -11.89
N MET A 89 6.77 3.28 -11.37
CA MET A 89 5.31 3.19 -11.57
C MET A 89 4.58 4.46 -11.10
N LEU A 90 4.99 5.02 -9.96
CA LEU A 90 4.46 6.30 -9.46
C LEU A 90 4.64 7.45 -10.47
N GLU A 91 5.74 7.47 -11.22
CA GLU A 91 5.95 8.52 -12.24
C GLU A 91 5.02 8.35 -13.42
N THR A 92 4.85 7.11 -13.88
CA THR A 92 3.89 6.80 -14.94
C THR A 92 2.46 7.17 -14.53
N LEU A 93 2.07 6.88 -13.29
CA LEU A 93 0.74 7.23 -12.77
C LEU A 93 0.55 8.74 -12.66
N LEU A 94 1.57 9.48 -12.19
CA LEU A 94 1.51 10.95 -12.14
C LEU A 94 1.47 11.56 -13.54
N ASP A 95 2.16 10.98 -14.52
CA ASP A 95 2.07 11.43 -15.92
C ASP A 95 0.68 11.23 -16.51
N LEU A 96 0.01 10.13 -16.14
CA LEU A 96 -1.35 9.85 -16.59
C LEU A 96 -2.36 10.82 -15.97
N ASN A 97 -2.18 11.22 -14.72
CA ASN A 97 -2.98 12.27 -14.06
C ASN A 97 -2.78 13.66 -14.70
N GLU A 98 -1.56 13.98 -15.14
CA GLU A 98 -1.26 15.23 -15.86
C GLU A 98 -1.69 15.18 -17.35
N GLY A 99 -1.85 14.00 -17.91
CA GLY A 99 -2.22 13.77 -19.31
C GLY A 99 -3.72 13.90 -19.57
N SER A 100 -4.10 14.26 -20.81
CA SER A 100 -5.51 14.38 -21.20
C SER A 100 -6.17 13.06 -21.61
N GLU A 101 -5.43 11.94 -21.62
CA GLU A 101 -5.96 10.64 -22.08
C GLU A 101 -6.76 9.90 -21.00
N TYR A 102 -6.46 10.11 -19.71
CA TYR A 102 -7.12 9.46 -18.59
C TYR A 102 -7.30 10.48 -17.46
N GLU A 103 -8.53 10.75 -17.02
CA GLU A 103 -8.80 11.57 -15.82
C GLU A 103 -8.50 10.75 -14.55
N LEU A 104 -7.22 10.45 -14.31
CA LEU A 104 -6.78 9.72 -13.13
C LEU A 104 -6.59 10.67 -11.96
N SER A 105 -7.54 10.70 -11.03
CA SER A 105 -7.44 11.51 -9.82
C SER A 105 -6.34 11.01 -8.87
N CYS A 106 -5.82 11.91 -8.02
CA CYS A 106 -4.90 11.51 -6.93
C CYS A 106 -5.52 10.46 -6.00
N TYR A 107 -6.85 10.42 -5.86
CA TYR A 107 -7.54 9.40 -5.09
C TYR A 107 -7.40 8.02 -5.74
N GLU A 108 -7.62 7.93 -7.06
CA GLU A 108 -7.46 6.68 -7.81
C GLU A 108 -6.01 6.21 -7.82
N ILE A 109 -5.04 7.12 -7.94
CA ILE A 109 -3.62 6.79 -7.82
C ILE A 109 -3.31 6.16 -6.45
N LYS A 110 -3.79 6.77 -5.36
CA LYS A 110 -3.61 6.21 -4.00
C LYS A 110 -4.21 4.81 -3.91
N HIS A 111 -5.42 4.60 -4.43
CA HIS A 111 -6.08 3.30 -4.40
C HIS A 111 -5.40 2.25 -5.29
N LEU A 112 -4.90 2.61 -6.47
CA LEU A 112 -4.16 1.70 -7.34
C LEU A 112 -2.84 1.25 -6.71
N LEU A 113 -2.14 2.17 -6.05
CA LEU A 113 -0.92 1.85 -5.30
C LEU A 113 -1.23 0.95 -4.10
N LEU A 114 -2.35 1.18 -3.41
CA LEU A 114 -2.83 0.27 -2.36
C LEU A 114 -3.17 -1.12 -2.92
N GLU A 115 -3.94 -1.23 -3.99
CA GLU A 115 -4.33 -2.52 -4.56
C GLU A 115 -3.12 -3.34 -5.03
N GLU A 116 -2.12 -2.68 -5.63
CA GLU A 116 -0.85 -3.32 -5.98
C GLU A 116 -0.16 -3.92 -4.75
N GLU A 117 -0.10 -3.16 -3.65
CA GLU A 117 0.48 -3.62 -2.40
C GLU A 117 -0.30 -4.77 -1.79
N PHE A 118 -1.62 -4.70 -1.74
CA PHE A 118 -2.45 -5.78 -1.23
C PHE A 118 -2.33 -7.05 -2.07
N GLY A 119 -2.23 -6.93 -3.40
CA GLY A 119 -1.98 -8.06 -4.28
C GLY A 119 -0.66 -8.77 -3.95
N SER A 120 0.39 -8.01 -3.65
CA SER A 120 1.68 -8.55 -3.20
C SER A 120 1.65 -9.09 -1.77
N VAL A 121 0.93 -8.42 -0.87
CA VAL A 121 0.77 -8.84 0.53
C VAL A 121 -0.05 -10.09 0.65
N CYS A 122 -1.02 -10.34 -0.22
CA CYS A 122 -1.75 -11.62 -0.24
C CYS A 122 -0.86 -12.78 -0.75
N HIS A 123 0.24 -12.48 -1.45
CA HIS A 123 1.26 -13.46 -1.84
C HIS A 123 2.28 -13.73 -0.71
N TRP A 124 2.62 -12.69 0.07
CA TRP A 124 3.62 -12.73 1.14
C TRP A 124 3.40 -13.77 2.26
N PRO A 125 2.20 -13.94 2.88
CA PRO A 125 1.99 -14.96 3.89
C PRO A 125 2.17 -16.35 3.28
N VAL A 126 1.79 -16.57 2.01
CA VAL A 126 1.93 -17.89 1.37
C VAL A 126 3.40 -18.28 1.18
N GLU A 127 4.28 -17.33 0.84
CA GLU A 127 5.73 -17.56 0.75
C GLU A 127 6.40 -17.67 2.13
N CYS A 128 6.04 -16.84 3.11
CA CYS A 128 6.59 -16.92 4.46
C CYS A 128 6.17 -18.20 5.21
N TYR A 129 4.91 -18.64 5.06
CA TYR A 129 4.47 -19.90 5.66
C TYR A 129 5.15 -21.11 5.00
N THR A 130 5.35 -21.10 3.68
CA THR A 130 6.05 -22.22 2.99
C THR A 130 7.53 -22.31 3.36
N LEU A 131 8.22 -21.18 3.57
CA LEU A 131 9.63 -21.16 4.02
C LEU A 131 9.81 -21.58 5.49
N GLN A 132 8.82 -21.33 6.35
CA GLN A 132 8.87 -21.72 7.76
C GLN A 132 8.64 -23.23 7.99
N TRP A 133 8.03 -23.93 7.01
CA TRP A 133 7.83 -25.39 7.01
C TRP A 133 8.92 -26.17 6.26
N GLN A 134 9.98 -25.51 5.80
CA GLN A 134 11.16 -26.16 5.20
C GLN A 134 12.36 -26.28 6.16
N LEU A 135 12.16 -26.08 7.47
CA LEU A 135 13.12 -26.37 8.55
C LEU A 135 12.64 -27.55 9.41
#